data_AF-A0A060QF69-F1
#
_entry.id   AF-A0A060QF69-F1
#
_cell.length_a   1.000
_cell.length_b   1.000
_cell.length_c   1.000
_cell.angle_alpha   90.00
_cell.angle_beta   90.00
_cell.angle_gamma   90.00
#
_symmetry.space_group_name_H-M   'P 1'
#
loop_
_entity.id
_entity.type
_entity.pdbx_description
1 polymer ?
#
loop_
_entity_poly.entity_id
_entity_poly.type
_entity_poly.pdbx_seq_one_letter_code
_entity_poly.pdbx_strand_id
1 'polypeptide(L)'
;MDDPHILDVLLGRLGPATPAQPENLPAPPKPKRGKKRQSAPVKMRSKAGNRKDPKGGTPQSPVIAVLSDDALRRNLAHATVRCVTFYSLEQPQDVVEQSATFLEALLRLWALRGIDARAVWREIDHRVQLGNLLNQINRDIPASTDSTRKYWRPSSTKLP
;
A
#
# COMPACT_ATOMS: atom_id res chain seq x y z
N MET A 1 16.62 27.23 17.97
CA MET A 1 15.32 27.89 18.24
C MET A 1 14.31 26.83 17.92
N ASP A 2 14.11 26.00 18.91
CA ASP A 2 13.46 24.70 18.85
C ASP A 2 12.16 24.90 19.62
N ASP A 3 11.04 24.98 18.90
CA ASP A 3 9.74 25.23 19.51
C ASP A 3 9.03 23.88 19.71
N PRO A 4 8.90 23.37 20.96
CA PRO A 4 8.40 22.03 21.22
C PRO A 4 6.87 21.89 21.12
N HIS A 5 6.14 22.95 20.79
CA HIS A 5 4.67 22.96 20.86
C HIS A 5 3.95 22.48 19.58
N ILE A 6 4.66 22.17 18.49
CA ILE A 6 4.03 21.65 17.26
C ILE A 6 3.57 20.18 17.41
N LEU A 7 4.21 19.39 18.26
CA LEU A 7 3.89 17.97 18.43
C LEU A 7 2.64 17.75 19.31
N ASP A 8 2.31 18.67 20.22
CA ASP A 8 1.14 18.55 21.09
C ASP A 8 -0.19 18.82 20.37
N VAL A 9 -0.17 19.62 19.29
CA VAL A 9 -1.39 19.91 18.50
C VAL A 9 -1.79 18.72 17.61
N LEU A 10 -0.85 17.84 17.25
CA LEU A 10 -1.11 16.67 16.41
C LEU A 10 -1.45 15.39 17.21
N LEU A 11 -1.15 15.33 18.51
CA LEU A 11 -1.39 14.14 19.35
C LEU A 11 -2.51 14.29 20.40
N GLY A 12 -3.10 15.47 20.58
CA GLY A 12 -4.03 15.78 21.67
C GLY A 12 -5.50 15.30 21.56
N ARG A 13 -5.85 14.37 20.65
CA ARG A 13 -7.26 13.94 20.45
C ARG A 13 -7.58 12.46 20.64
N LEU A 14 -6.71 11.72 21.33
CA LEU A 14 -7.03 10.35 21.76
C LEU A 14 -7.18 10.30 23.28
N GLY A 15 -8.40 10.58 23.74
CA GLY A 15 -8.83 10.22 25.09
C GLY A 15 -9.06 8.70 25.19
N PRO A 16 -8.92 8.09 26.38
CA PRO A 16 -9.04 6.64 26.54
C PRO A 16 -10.51 6.21 26.41
N ALA A 17 -10.82 5.40 25.41
CA ALA A 17 -12.09 4.68 25.34
C ALA A 17 -12.00 3.39 26.17
N THR A 18 -12.76 3.38 27.26
CA THR A 18 -12.98 2.28 28.20
C THR A 18 -13.43 0.99 27.51
N PRO A 19 -12.96 -0.21 27.95
CA PRO A 19 -13.38 -1.48 27.37
C PRO A 19 -14.81 -1.86 27.81
N ALA A 20 -15.71 -2.07 26.84
CA ALA A 20 -16.99 -2.72 27.09
C ALA A 20 -16.80 -4.24 27.19
N GLN A 21 -17.20 -4.80 28.32
CA GLN A 21 -17.27 -6.23 28.62
C GLN A 21 -18.48 -6.90 27.94
N PRO A 22 -18.50 -8.25 27.82
CA PRO A 22 -19.35 -8.99 26.90
C PRO A 22 -20.66 -9.46 27.56
N GLU A 23 -21.80 -9.21 26.91
CA GLU A 23 -23.06 -9.82 27.33
C GLU A 23 -23.80 -10.48 26.16
N ASN A 24 -24.25 -11.71 26.43
CA ASN A 24 -25.35 -12.45 25.81
C ASN A 24 -25.12 -13.17 24.46
N LEU A 25 -24.51 -14.35 24.56
CA LEU A 25 -24.80 -15.48 23.67
C LEU A 25 -25.99 -16.30 24.23
N PRO A 26 -27.05 -16.58 23.44
CA PRO A 26 -27.97 -17.66 23.76
C PRO A 26 -27.42 -19.01 23.26
N ALA A 27 -27.43 -20.00 24.16
CA ALA A 27 -26.97 -21.36 23.91
C ALA A 27 -27.91 -22.17 22.98
N PRO A 28 -27.39 -23.03 22.10
CA PRO A 28 -28.20 -24.06 21.45
C PRO A 28 -28.27 -25.35 22.31
N PRO A 29 -29.43 -26.03 22.36
CA PRO A 29 -29.64 -27.22 23.18
C PRO A 29 -28.98 -28.50 22.59
N LYS A 30 -28.38 -29.32 23.46
CA LYS A 30 -28.21 -30.79 23.29
C LYS A 30 -29.43 -31.49 23.96
N PRO A 31 -29.79 -32.78 23.76
CA PRO A 31 -29.01 -33.97 23.32
C PRO A 31 -29.77 -34.90 22.33
N LYS A 32 -29.19 -35.99 21.76
CA LYS A 32 -29.17 -37.39 22.26
C LYS A 32 -28.40 -38.25 21.23
N ARG A 33 -27.27 -38.88 21.57
CA ARG A 33 -27.10 -40.27 22.06
C ARG A 33 -27.50 -41.36 21.06
N GLY A 34 -26.50 -41.98 20.43
CA GLY A 34 -26.64 -43.24 19.68
C GLY A 34 -25.30 -43.88 19.28
N LYS A 35 -24.76 -44.74 20.17
CA LYS A 35 -23.99 -46.00 19.95
C LYS A 35 -23.05 -46.11 18.72
N LYS A 36 -21.72 -46.24 18.90
CA LYS A 36 -20.90 -47.44 19.32
C LYS A 36 -20.25 -48.14 18.12
N ARG A 37 -18.90 -48.11 18.07
CA ARG A 37 -17.92 -49.20 17.75
C ARG A 37 -16.61 -48.54 17.27
N GLN A 38 -15.51 -48.60 18.05
CA GLN A 38 -14.47 -49.65 18.04
C GLN A 38 -13.89 -49.82 16.62
N SER A 39 -12.59 -49.73 16.32
CA SER A 39 -11.36 -49.92 17.10
C SER A 39 -10.16 -49.70 16.16
N ALA A 40 -9.09 -49.04 16.62
CA ALA A 40 -7.72 -49.23 16.10
C ALA A 40 -7.12 -50.52 16.74
N PRO A 41 -6.01 -51.18 16.28
CA PRO A 41 -4.73 -50.53 15.94
C PRO A 41 -3.83 -51.19 14.84
N VAL A 42 -2.87 -50.38 14.37
CA VAL A 42 -1.43 -50.63 14.08
C VAL A 42 -0.99 -51.94 13.39
N LYS A 43 -0.26 -51.78 12.27
CA LYS A 43 0.93 -52.60 11.98
C LYS A 43 2.05 -51.76 11.34
N MET A 44 3.12 -51.57 12.10
CA MET A 44 4.45 -51.20 11.59
C MET A 44 5.03 -52.35 10.76
N ARG A 45 5.76 -52.03 9.68
CA ARG A 45 7.02 -52.71 9.37
C ARG A 45 7.95 -51.81 8.57
N SER A 46 9.04 -51.46 9.24
CA SER A 46 10.24 -50.81 8.75
C SER A 46 10.97 -51.67 7.72
N LYS A 47 11.49 -51.04 6.66
CA LYS A 47 12.62 -51.56 5.89
C LYS A 47 13.59 -50.43 5.59
N ALA A 48 14.79 -50.58 6.12
CA ALA A 48 15.91 -49.68 6.02
C ALA A 48 16.55 -49.69 4.61
N GLY A 49 17.20 -48.57 4.27
CA GLY A 49 18.26 -48.51 3.27
C GLY A 49 18.02 -47.48 2.17
N ASN A 50 18.50 -46.25 2.33
CA ASN A 50 19.80 -45.85 1.75
C ASN A 50 20.00 -44.33 1.99
N ARG A 51 21.00 -43.99 2.80
CA ARG A 51 21.48 -42.61 2.94
C ARG A 51 22.17 -42.20 1.65
N LYS A 52 21.67 -41.14 1.02
CA LYS A 52 22.47 -40.26 0.18
C LYS A 52 22.02 -38.83 0.45
N ASP A 53 22.78 -38.14 1.28
CA ASP A 53 22.70 -36.69 1.44
C ASP A 53 23.13 -36.03 0.12
N PRO A 54 22.30 -35.19 -0.53
CA PRO A 54 22.82 -34.11 -1.35
C PRO A 54 23.02 -32.91 -0.42
N LYS A 55 24.25 -32.77 0.06
CA LYS A 55 24.79 -31.48 0.50
C LYS A 55 24.66 -30.50 -0.67
N GLY A 56 24.06 -29.34 -0.42
CA GLY A 56 24.10 -28.20 -1.34
C GLY A 56 22.74 -27.74 -1.84
N GLY A 57 21.78 -27.49 -0.94
CA GLY A 57 20.67 -26.61 -1.27
C GLY A 57 21.20 -25.19 -1.46
N THR A 58 21.56 -24.81 -2.69
CA THR A 58 21.70 -23.41 -3.06
C THR A 58 20.41 -22.68 -2.64
N PRO A 59 20.50 -21.55 -1.92
CA PRO A 59 19.31 -20.76 -1.63
C PRO A 59 18.67 -20.40 -2.96
N GLN A 60 17.44 -20.88 -3.18
CA GLN A 60 16.66 -20.50 -4.34
C GLN A 60 16.50 -18.99 -4.26
N SER A 61 17.29 -18.27 -5.05
CA SER A 61 17.04 -16.86 -5.34
C SER A 61 15.56 -16.77 -5.73
N PRO A 62 14.78 -15.86 -5.13
CA PRO A 62 13.36 -15.79 -5.43
C PRO A 62 13.23 -15.59 -6.94
N VAL A 63 12.59 -16.56 -7.60
CA VAL A 63 12.24 -16.46 -9.00
C VAL A 63 11.25 -15.31 -9.06
N ILE A 64 11.72 -14.11 -9.41
CA ILE A 64 10.87 -12.97 -9.68
C ILE A 64 10.05 -13.38 -10.90
N ALA A 65 8.82 -13.84 -10.67
CA ALA A 65 7.91 -14.19 -11.73
C ALA A 65 7.74 -12.95 -12.61
N VAL A 66 8.23 -13.03 -13.85
CA VAL A 66 8.07 -11.96 -14.83
C VAL A 66 6.60 -11.93 -15.23
N LEU A 67 5.88 -10.93 -14.71
CA LEU A 67 4.48 -10.70 -15.06
C LEU A 67 4.40 -10.14 -16.49
N SER A 68 3.35 -10.51 -17.23
CA SER A 68 3.08 -9.92 -18.54
C SER A 68 2.63 -8.46 -18.42
N ASP A 69 2.78 -7.68 -19.51
CA ASP A 69 2.31 -6.28 -19.57
C ASP A 69 0.82 -6.16 -19.21
N ASP A 70 -0.04 -7.06 -19.70
CA ASP A 70 -1.46 -7.11 -19.35
C ASP A 70 -1.71 -7.38 -17.86
N ALA A 71 -0.89 -8.22 -17.23
CA ALA A 71 -1.01 -8.50 -15.80
C ALA A 71 -0.60 -7.29 -14.96
N LEU A 72 0.50 -6.62 -15.33
CA LEU A 72 0.94 -5.38 -14.68
C LEU A 72 -0.09 -4.26 -14.80
N ARG A 73 -0.66 -4.06 -15.99
CA ARG A 73 -1.73 -3.06 -16.21
C ARG A 73 -2.97 -3.33 -15.35
N ARG A 74 -3.41 -4.59 -15.25
CA ARG A 74 -4.54 -4.98 -14.40
C ARG A 74 -4.24 -4.76 -12.93
N ASN A 75 -3.06 -5.16 -12.45
CA ASN A 75 -2.64 -4.94 -11.07
C ASN A 75 -2.61 -3.45 -10.72
N LEU A 76 -2.06 -2.62 -11.62
CA LEU A 76 -2.03 -1.17 -11.46
C LEU A 76 -3.45 -0.58 -11.36
N ALA A 77 -4.35 -0.97 -12.26
CA ALA A 77 -5.74 -0.51 -12.26
C ALA A 77 -6.47 -0.90 -10.97
N HIS A 78 -6.31 -2.16 -10.52
CA HIS A 78 -6.92 -2.64 -9.29
C HIS A 78 -6.39 -1.90 -8.06
N ALA A 79 -5.07 -1.71 -7.96
CA ALA A 79 -4.45 -0.97 -6.87
C ALA A 79 -4.93 0.50 -6.86
N THR A 80 -5.09 1.12 -8.03
CA THR A 80 -5.62 2.49 -8.17
C THR A 80 -7.03 2.59 -7.59
N VAL A 81 -7.94 1.72 -8.02
CA VAL A 81 -9.33 1.70 -7.53
C VAL A 81 -9.35 1.50 -6.02
N ARG A 82 -8.57 0.54 -5.51
CA ARG A 82 -8.51 0.25 -4.07
C ARG A 82 -7.94 1.41 -3.26
N CYS A 83 -6.94 2.13 -3.75
CA CYS A 83 -6.43 3.34 -3.07
C CYS A 83 -7.56 4.35 -2.86
N VAL A 84 -8.35 4.63 -3.90
CA VAL A 84 -9.47 5.58 -3.82
C VAL A 84 -10.57 5.06 -2.89
N THR A 85 -10.88 3.76 -2.97
CA THR A 85 -11.86 3.12 -2.08
C THR A 85 -11.44 3.23 -0.62
N PHE A 86 -10.23 2.81 -0.26
CA PHE A 86 -9.76 2.84 1.12
C PHE A 86 -9.54 4.26 1.65
N TYR A 87 -9.19 5.20 0.77
CA TYR A 87 -9.17 6.62 1.14
C TYR A 87 -10.57 7.12 1.53
N SER A 88 -11.58 6.76 0.74
CA SER A 88 -12.98 7.15 0.98
C SER A 88 -13.58 6.48 2.22
N LEU A 89 -13.05 5.31 2.61
CA LEU A 89 -13.44 4.57 3.81
C LEU A 89 -12.61 4.94 5.06
N GLU A 90 -11.71 5.93 4.96
CA GLU A 90 -10.84 6.37 6.06
C GLU A 90 -9.98 5.22 6.65
N GLN A 91 -9.48 4.34 5.78
CA GLN A 91 -8.63 3.20 6.16
C GLN A 91 -7.16 3.47 5.78
N PRO A 92 -6.39 4.20 6.62
CA PRO A 92 -5.08 4.71 6.23
C PRO A 92 -4.04 3.61 5.98
N GLN A 93 -4.09 2.50 6.73
CA GLN A 93 -3.14 1.39 6.54
C GLN A 93 -3.35 0.70 5.19
N ASP A 94 -4.60 0.44 4.82
CA ASP A 94 -4.94 -0.14 3.53
C ASP A 94 -4.59 0.80 2.36
N VAL A 95 -4.75 2.12 2.54
CA VAL A 95 -4.29 3.10 1.55
C VAL A 95 -2.78 2.99 1.33
N VAL A 96 -1.98 2.88 2.40
CA VAL A 96 -0.52 2.75 2.31
C VAL A 96 -0.14 1.46 1.58
N GLU A 97 -0.76 0.33 1.93
CA GLU A 97 -0.48 -0.96 1.30
C GLU A 97 -0.83 -0.97 -0.20
N GLN A 98 -2.00 -0.45 -0.55
CA GLN A 98 -2.41 -0.38 -1.95
C GLN A 98 -1.61 0.65 -2.74
N SER A 99 -1.15 1.74 -2.10
CA SER A 99 -0.25 2.71 -2.72
C SER A 99 1.12 2.09 -3.02
N ALA A 100 1.65 1.27 -2.12
CA ALA A 100 2.89 0.53 -2.36
C ALA A 100 2.72 -0.46 -3.54
N THR A 101 1.61 -1.20 -3.56
CA THR A 101 1.27 -2.12 -4.67
C THR A 101 1.15 -1.38 -6.00
N PHE A 102 0.53 -0.20 -6.00
CA PHE A 102 0.42 0.67 -7.16
C PHE A 102 1.80 1.10 -7.67
N LEU A 103 2.65 1.63 -6.79
CA LEU A 103 4.00 2.08 -7.16
C LEU A 103 4.86 0.94 -7.69
N GLU A 104 4.77 -0.25 -7.09
CA GLU A 104 5.50 -1.43 -7.56
C GLU A 104 5.07 -1.83 -8.97
N ALA A 105 3.77 -1.93 -9.23
CA ALA A 105 3.25 -2.26 -10.55
C ALA A 105 3.66 -1.20 -11.60
N LEU A 106 3.65 0.08 -11.21
CA LEU A 106 4.04 1.20 -12.06
C LEU A 106 5.52 1.15 -12.44
N LEU A 107 6.41 0.93 -11.47
CA LEU A 107 7.85 0.79 -11.68
C LEU A 107 8.18 -0.39 -12.59
N ARG A 108 7.52 -1.53 -12.39
CA ARG A 108 7.66 -2.71 -13.26
C ARG A 108 7.19 -2.41 -14.69
N LEU A 109 6.10 -1.66 -14.84
CA LEU A 109 5.57 -1.28 -16.17
C LEU A 109 6.52 -0.32 -16.90
N TRP A 110 7.11 0.64 -16.18
CA TRP A 110 8.15 1.52 -16.74
C TRP A 110 9.36 0.73 -17.20
N ALA A 111 9.88 -0.17 -16.36
CA ALA A 111 11.00 -1.03 -16.71
C ALA A 111 10.72 -1.88 -17.96
N LEU A 112 9.52 -2.47 -18.05
CA LEU A 112 9.11 -3.26 -19.22
C LEU A 112 9.07 -2.44 -20.52
N ARG A 113 8.81 -1.13 -20.43
CA ARG A 113 8.74 -0.19 -21.55
C ARG A 113 10.04 0.57 -21.81
N GLY A 114 11.11 0.25 -21.09
CA GLY A 114 12.39 0.97 -21.20
C GLY A 114 12.32 2.42 -20.70
N ILE A 115 11.36 2.74 -19.84
CA ILE A 115 11.25 4.05 -19.19
C ILE A 115 12.11 4.04 -17.93
N ASP A 116 13.08 4.95 -17.86
CA ASP A 116 13.92 5.13 -16.67
C ASP A 116 13.13 5.83 -15.55
N ALA A 117 12.96 5.16 -14.42
CA ALA A 117 12.30 5.72 -13.24
C ALA A 117 12.98 7.01 -12.76
N ARG A 118 14.31 7.13 -12.88
CA ARG A 118 15.03 8.36 -12.48
C ARG A 118 14.66 9.54 -13.38
N ALA A 119 14.42 9.31 -14.66
CA ALA A 119 13.94 10.35 -15.57
C ALA A 119 12.54 10.83 -15.15
N VAL A 120 11.63 9.90 -14.82
CA VAL A 120 10.28 10.24 -14.35
C VAL A 120 10.32 11.03 -13.04
N TRP A 121 11.13 10.61 -12.06
CA TRP A 121 11.26 11.31 -10.79
C TRP A 121 11.83 12.73 -10.95
N ARG A 122 12.83 12.92 -11.82
CA ARG A 122 13.35 14.25 -12.16
C ARG A 122 12.27 15.15 -12.74
N GLU A 123 11.44 14.61 -13.63
CA GLU A 123 10.34 15.38 -14.23
C GLU A 123 9.28 15.77 -13.19
N ILE A 124 8.92 14.86 -12.28
CA ILE A 124 8.00 15.16 -11.18
C ILE A 124 8.58 16.27 -10.29
N ASP A 125 9.86 16.19 -9.93
CA ASP A 125 10.55 17.19 -9.12
C ASP A 125 10.57 18.56 -9.81
N HIS A 126 10.91 18.63 -11.10
CA HIS A 126 10.85 19.87 -11.88
C HIS A 126 9.45 20.49 -11.87
N ARG A 127 8.39 19.69 -12.01
CA ARG A 127 7.00 20.17 -11.95
C ARG A 127 6.63 20.72 -10.58
N VAL A 128 7.11 20.08 -9.51
CA VAL A 128 6.90 20.56 -8.13
C VAL A 128 7.63 21.88 -7.91
N GLN A 129 8.89 21.98 -8.32
CA GLN A 129 9.67 23.22 -8.22
C GLN A 129 9.01 24.38 -8.96
N LEU A 130 8.57 24.14 -10.20
CA LEU A 130 7.87 25.17 -10.98
C LEU A 130 6.52 25.54 -10.34
N GLY A 131 5.75 24.56 -9.86
CA GLY A 131 4.50 24.81 -9.13
C GLY A 131 4.72 25.72 -7.91
N ASN A 132 5.77 25.47 -7.15
CA ASN A 132 6.14 26.29 -5.99
C ASN A 132 6.55 27.71 -6.39
N LEU A 133 7.37 27.87 -7.44
CA LEU A 133 7.77 29.18 -7.96
C LEU A 133 6.56 30.00 -8.44
N LEU A 134 5.66 29.38 -9.20
CA LEU A 134 4.45 30.07 -9.68
C LEU A 134 3.52 30.48 -8.54
N ASN A 135 3.39 29.63 -7.50
CA ASN A 135 2.65 29.98 -6.30
C ASN A 135 3.28 31.16 -5.55
N GLN A 136 4.61 31.20 -5.48
CA GLN A 136 5.33 32.32 -4.89
C GLN A 136 5.10 33.62 -5.67
N ILE A 137 5.28 33.60 -6.99
CA ILE A 137 5.02 34.76 -7.86
C ILE A 137 3.58 35.25 -7.68
N ASN A 138 2.60 34.34 -7.66
CA ASN A 138 1.20 34.71 -7.47
C ASN A 138 0.90 35.36 -6.11
N ARG A 139 1.67 35.02 -5.06
CA ARG A 139 1.59 35.66 -3.73
C ARG A 139 2.27 37.02 -3.70
N ASP A 140 3.38 37.16 -4.42
CA ASP A 140 4.21 38.37 -4.42
C ASP A 140 3.66 39.49 -5.31
N ILE A 141 2.68 39.19 -6.18
CA ILE A 141 1.96 40.21 -6.98
C ILE A 141 1.17 41.12 -6.03
N PRO A 142 1.49 42.43 -5.97
CA PRO A 142 0.77 43.38 -5.13
C PRO A 142 -0.72 43.39 -5.45
N ALA A 143 -1.53 43.59 -4.43
CA ALA A 143 -2.97 43.59 -4.63
C ALA A 143 -3.43 44.83 -5.43
N SER A 144 -3.48 44.72 -6.76
CA SER A 144 -4.08 45.75 -7.62
C SER A 144 -5.60 45.78 -7.43
N THR A 145 -6.19 46.98 -7.40
CA THR A 145 -7.64 47.24 -7.43
C THR A 145 -8.26 46.97 -8.81
N ASP A 146 -7.42 46.82 -9.84
CA ASP A 146 -7.85 46.57 -11.20
C ASP A 146 -8.18 45.09 -11.44
N SER A 147 -9.36 44.81 -12.02
CA SER A 147 -10.05 43.52 -11.94
C SER A 147 -9.51 42.44 -12.90
N THR A 148 -8.44 42.72 -13.64
CA THR A 148 -7.90 41.81 -14.67
C THR A 148 -6.56 41.17 -14.25
N ARG A 149 -6.49 40.62 -13.02
CA ARG A 149 -5.29 39.85 -12.62
C ARG A 149 -5.15 38.58 -13.46
N LYS A 150 -4.06 38.52 -14.23
CA LYS A 150 -3.60 37.28 -14.86
C LYS A 150 -2.75 36.51 -13.84
N TYR A 151 -3.37 35.51 -13.21
CA TYR A 151 -2.63 34.54 -12.39
C TYR A 151 -1.86 33.59 -13.30
N TRP A 152 -0.60 33.34 -12.95
CA TRP A 152 0.17 32.30 -13.62
C TRP A 152 -0.31 30.94 -13.13
N ARG A 153 -0.87 30.14 -14.03
CA ARG A 153 -1.30 28.77 -13.71
C ARG A 153 -0.17 27.80 -14.01
N PRO A 154 0.05 26.77 -13.18
CA PRO A 154 0.98 25.68 -13.49
C PRO A 154 0.69 24.98 -14.84
N SER A 155 -0.57 24.98 -15.27
CA SER A 155 -0.96 24.47 -16.60
C SER A 155 -0.61 25.38 -17.77
N SER A 156 -0.20 26.63 -17.51
CA SER A 156 0.11 27.63 -18.55
C SER A 156 1.55 27.56 -19.04
N THR A 157 2.41 26.79 -18.36
CA THR A 157 3.79 26.58 -18.76
C THR A 157 3.86 25.29 -19.58
N LYS A 158 4.12 25.42 -20.89
CA LYS A 158 4.56 24.30 -21.72
C LYS A 158 5.97 23.92 -21.28
N LEU A 159 6.08 23.08 -20.26
CA LEU A 159 7.33 22.38 -20.00
C LEU A 159 7.46 21.24 -21.04
N PRO A 160 8.62 21.12 -21.70
CA PRO A 160 8.92 20.04 -22.65
C PRO A 160 8.94 18.65 -22.00
#